data_AF-A0A961PTM9-F1
#
_entry.id   AF-A0A961PTM9-F1
#
_cell.length_a   1.000
_cell.length_b   1.000
_cell.length_c   1.000
_cell.angle_alpha   90.00
_cell.angle_beta   90.00
_cell.angle_gamma   90.00
#
_symmetry.space_group_name_H-M   'P 1'
#
loop_
_entity.id
_entity.type
_entity.pdbx_description
1 polymer ?
#
loop_
_entity_poly.entity_id
_entity_poly.type
_entity_poly.pdbx_seq_one_letter_code
_entity_poly.pdbx_strand_id
1 'polypeptide(L)'
;MTAAVALGLALLPGQGFADDLDTLFQQLADPGTANWQTVERDIEIQLALSGSASADLLLRRGQEALEAQEYEAAIDHLTALTDHAPEFAEGWNSRATAYFL
;
A
#
# COMPACT_ATOMS: atom_id res chain seq x y z
N MET A 1 -1.17 48.13 0.45
CA MET A 1 -1.80 46.80 0.38
C MET A 1 -0.70 45.78 0.14
N THR A 2 -0.21 45.17 1.21
CA THR A 2 0.83 44.13 1.18
C THR A 2 0.18 42.79 0.85
N ALA A 3 0.41 42.27 -0.34
CA ALA A 3 0.03 40.90 -0.69
C ALA A 3 1.20 39.97 -0.34
N ALA A 4 1.06 39.24 0.77
CA ALA A 4 1.93 38.13 1.10
C ALA A 4 1.58 36.96 0.17
N VAL A 5 2.43 36.67 -0.80
CA VAL A 5 2.40 35.41 -1.54
C VAL A 5 3.03 34.36 -0.63
N ALA A 6 2.19 33.64 0.11
CA ALA A 6 2.62 32.43 0.78
C ALA A 6 2.87 31.36 -0.29
N LEU A 7 4.12 31.24 -0.71
CA LEU A 7 4.60 30.10 -1.49
C LEU A 7 4.67 28.90 -0.54
N GLY A 8 3.50 28.30 -0.27
CA GLY A 8 3.41 27.01 0.37
C GLY A 8 3.94 25.96 -0.61
N LEU A 9 5.20 25.58 -0.46
CA LEU A 9 5.76 24.39 -1.09
C LEU A 9 5.00 23.18 -0.51
N ALA A 10 3.90 22.81 -1.16
CA ALA A 10 3.19 21.57 -0.90
C ALA A 10 4.10 20.44 -1.39
N LEU A 11 4.92 19.90 -0.49
CA LEU A 11 5.49 18.58 -0.67
C LEU A 11 4.32 17.60 -0.57
N LEU A 12 3.68 17.29 -1.69
CA LEU A 12 2.73 16.18 -1.80
C LEU A 12 3.54 14.93 -2.15
N PRO A 13 3.96 14.11 -1.17
CA PRO A 13 4.42 12.77 -1.51
C PRO A 13 3.19 12.02 -2.03
N GLY A 14 3.19 11.61 -3.30
CA GLY A 14 2.11 10.75 -3.80
C GLY A 14 1.86 10.77 -5.30
N GLN A 15 2.21 11.85 -6.01
CA GLN A 15 1.87 11.91 -7.44
C GLN A 15 2.70 10.96 -8.30
N GLY A 16 4.01 10.85 -8.02
CA GLY A 16 4.89 9.97 -8.80
C GLY A 16 4.62 8.46 -8.62
N PHE A 17 4.14 8.02 -7.44
CA PHE A 17 3.86 6.59 -7.18
C PHE A 17 2.53 6.15 -7.79
N ALA A 18 1.49 6.99 -7.67
CA ALA A 18 0.20 6.71 -8.28
C ALA A 18 0.30 6.71 -9.82
N ASP A 19 1.04 7.65 -10.40
CA ASP A 19 1.27 7.72 -11.85
C ASP A 19 2.02 6.47 -12.39
N ASP A 20 2.94 5.89 -11.59
CA ASP A 20 3.67 4.67 -11.95
C ASP A 20 2.76 3.43 -11.88
N LEU A 21 1.92 3.33 -10.84
CA LEU A 21 0.98 2.22 -10.67
C LEU A 21 -0.14 2.23 -11.73
N ASP A 22 -0.69 3.40 -12.06
CA ASP A 22 -1.68 3.55 -13.13
C ASP A 22 -1.10 3.10 -14.49
N THR A 23 0.17 3.41 -14.73
CA THR A 23 0.89 2.97 -15.94
C THR A 23 1.05 1.45 -15.97
N LEU A 24 1.43 0.82 -14.85
CA LEU A 24 1.52 -0.63 -14.76
C LEU A 24 0.17 -1.31 -14.96
N PHE A 25 -0.92 -0.77 -14.39
CA PHE A 25 -2.27 -1.30 -14.61
C PHE A 25 -2.71 -1.19 -16.07
N GLN A 26 -2.40 -0.08 -16.75
CA GLN A 26 -2.67 0.06 -18.19
C GLN A 26 -1.91 -0.98 -19.01
N GLN A 27 -0.65 -1.27 -18.66
CA GLN A 27 0.13 -2.33 -19.32
C GLN A 27 -0.45 -3.71 -19.06
N LEU A 28 -0.84 -4.02 -17.82
CA LEU A 28 -1.42 -5.32 -17.47
C LEU A 28 -2.78 -5.54 -18.17
N ALA A 29 -3.54 -4.47 -18.39
CA ALA A 29 -4.84 -4.52 -19.07
C ALA A 29 -4.74 -4.77 -20.58
N ASP A 30 -3.59 -4.52 -21.22
CA ASP A 30 -3.38 -4.76 -22.66
C ASP A 30 -3.13 -6.27 -22.92
N PRO A 31 -4.02 -6.96 -23.69
CA PRO A 31 -3.82 -8.36 -24.05
C PRO A 31 -2.55 -8.62 -24.87
N GLY A 32 -1.93 -7.59 -25.46
CA GLY A 32 -0.68 -7.65 -26.20
C GLY A 32 0.57 -7.69 -25.31
N THR A 33 0.44 -7.48 -23.99
CA THR A 33 1.57 -7.44 -23.06
C THR A 33 2.16 -8.84 -22.85
N ALA A 34 3.23 -9.14 -23.59
CA ALA A 34 3.88 -10.45 -23.56
C ALA A 34 4.55 -10.77 -22.21
N ASN A 35 4.97 -9.75 -21.46
CA ASN A 35 5.66 -9.86 -20.17
C ASN A 35 4.73 -9.58 -18.96
N TRP A 36 3.45 -9.92 -19.06
CA TRP A 36 2.44 -9.58 -18.06
C TRP A 36 2.77 -10.06 -16.64
N GLN A 37 3.43 -11.22 -16.48
CA GLN A 37 3.84 -11.71 -15.15
C GLN A 37 4.84 -10.78 -14.45
N THR A 38 5.71 -10.13 -15.22
CA THR A 38 6.65 -9.16 -14.65
C THR A 38 5.89 -7.91 -14.22
N VAL A 39 4.96 -7.42 -15.05
CA VAL A 39 4.14 -6.25 -14.75
C VAL A 39 3.27 -6.49 -13.50
N GLU A 40 2.65 -7.67 -13.39
CA GLU A 40 1.89 -8.09 -12.21
C GLU A 40 2.76 -8.07 -10.95
N ARG A 41 3.94 -8.70 -11.00
CA ARG A 41 4.86 -8.69 -9.86
C ARG A 41 5.30 -7.27 -9.47
N ASP A 42 5.51 -6.39 -10.45
CA ASP A 42 5.88 -5.00 -10.18
C ASP A 42 4.73 -4.25 -9.50
N ILE A 43 3.48 -4.51 -9.90
CA ILE A 43 2.27 -3.99 -9.22
C ILE A 43 2.21 -4.48 -7.77
N GLU A 44 2.40 -5.78 -7.54
CA GLU A 44 2.41 -6.36 -6.18
C GLU A 44 3.49 -5.71 -5.32
N ILE A 45 4.68 -5.51 -5.86
CA ILE A 45 5.77 -4.83 -5.16
C ILE A 45 5.36 -3.38 -4.82
N GLN A 46 4.84 -2.62 -5.79
CA GLN A 46 4.44 -1.23 -5.54
C GLN A 46 3.32 -1.12 -4.51
N LEU A 47 2.33 -2.01 -4.56
CA LEU A 47 1.25 -2.09 -3.58
C LEU A 47 1.74 -2.50 -2.19
N ALA A 48 2.84 -3.24 -2.09
CA ALA A 48 3.45 -3.63 -0.82
C ALA A 48 4.35 -2.54 -0.21
N LEU A 49 4.73 -1.50 -0.97
CA LEU A 49 5.56 -0.41 -0.49
C LEU A 49 4.71 0.65 0.23
N SER A 50 4.75 0.66 1.56
CA SER A 50 4.04 1.67 2.35
C SER A 50 4.76 3.02 2.43
N GLY A 51 6.07 3.05 2.16
CA GLY A 51 6.93 4.21 2.40
C GLY A 51 7.25 4.45 3.90
N SER A 52 6.80 3.58 4.81
CA SER A 52 7.03 3.65 6.25
C SER A 52 7.52 2.33 6.81
N ALA A 53 8.74 2.31 7.34
CA ALA A 53 9.32 1.10 7.96
C ALA A 53 8.47 0.54 9.11
N SER A 54 7.72 1.41 9.81
CA SER A 54 6.79 1.00 10.86
C SER A 54 5.54 0.33 10.28
N ALA A 55 4.99 0.85 9.19
CA ALA A 55 3.87 0.22 8.50
C ALA A 55 4.28 -1.13 7.90
N ASP A 56 5.45 -1.21 7.25
CA ASP A 56 5.98 -2.46 6.70
C ASP A 56 6.19 -3.53 7.78
N LEU A 57 6.68 -3.13 8.96
CA LEU A 57 6.83 -4.04 10.10
C LEU A 57 5.48 -4.57 10.61
N LEU A 58 4.48 -3.70 10.74
CA LEU A 58 3.16 -4.09 11.21
C LEU A 58 2.44 -5.00 10.21
N LEU A 59 2.55 -4.72 8.91
CA LEU A 59 2.01 -5.57 7.85
C LEU A 59 2.61 -6.98 7.93
N ARG A 60 3.94 -7.08 7.96
CA ARG A 60 4.63 -8.36 8.06
C ARG A 60 4.20 -9.16 9.30
N ARG A 61 4.10 -8.52 10.47
CA ARG A 61 3.63 -9.20 11.69
C ARG A 61 2.19 -9.69 11.58
N GLY A 62 1.32 -8.91 10.94
CA GLY A 62 -0.05 -9.32 10.64
C GLY A 62 -0.10 -10.54 9.73
N GLN A 63 0.72 -10.56 8.68
CA GLN A 63 0.84 -11.68 7.74
C GLN A 63 1.42 -12.94 8.40
N GLU A 64 2.49 -12.80 9.19
CA GLU A 64 3.09 -13.91 9.96
C GLU A 64 2.05 -14.53 10.92
N ALA A 65 1.23 -13.70 11.59
CA ALA A 65 0.15 -14.19 12.45
C ALA A 65 -0.97 -14.89 11.66
N LEU A 66 -1.31 -14.39 10.46
CA LEU A 66 -2.26 -15.07 9.56
C LEU A 66 -1.77 -16.46 9.15
N GLU A 67 -0.49 -16.57 8.77
CA GLU A 67 0.14 -17.85 8.41
C GLU A 67 0.13 -18.84 9.59
N ALA A 68 0.32 -18.34 10.81
CA ALA A 68 0.24 -19.11 12.04
C ALA A 68 -1.20 -19.41 12.51
N GLN A 69 -2.22 -18.92 11.78
CA GLN A 69 -3.64 -18.99 12.16
C GLN A 69 -3.97 -18.31 13.50
N GLU A 70 -3.15 -17.34 13.91
CA GLU A 70 -3.33 -16.51 15.10
C GLU A 70 -4.17 -15.27 14.78
N TYR A 71 -5.44 -15.48 14.39
CA TYR A 71 -6.26 -14.43 13.77
C TYR A 71 -6.50 -13.20 14.65
N GLU A 72 -6.64 -13.35 15.97
CA GLU A 72 -6.79 -12.22 16.89
C GLU A 72 -5.52 -11.34 16.91
N ALA A 73 -4.34 -11.95 16.97
CA ALA A 73 -3.07 -11.23 16.91
C ALA A 73 -2.86 -10.56 15.54
N ALA A 74 -3.27 -11.22 14.45
CA ALA A 74 -3.26 -10.63 13.12
C ALA A 74 -4.14 -9.37 13.07
N ILE A 75 -5.38 -9.45 13.56
CA ILE A 75 -6.30 -8.31 13.64
C ILE A 75 -5.70 -7.17 14.45
N ASP A 76 -5.05 -7.44 15.58
CA ASP A 76 -4.42 -6.40 16.40
C ASP A 76 -3.27 -5.69 15.68
N HIS A 77 -2.36 -6.45 15.06
CA HIS A 77 -1.26 -5.89 14.28
C HIS A 77 -1.75 -5.06 13.09
N LEU A 78 -2.76 -5.57 12.38
CA LEU A 78 -3.32 -4.91 11.20
C LEU A 78 -4.22 -3.73 11.57
N THR A 79 -4.84 -3.73 12.75
CA THR A 79 -5.54 -2.55 13.29
C THR A 79 -4.54 -1.42 13.58
N ALA A 80 -3.44 -1.75 14.28
CA ALA A 80 -2.37 -0.78 14.52
C ALA A 80 -1.76 -0.26 13.21
N LEU A 81 -1.67 -1.10 12.17
CA LEU A 81 -1.26 -0.69 10.83
C LEU A 81 -2.24 0.33 10.23
N THR A 82 -3.53 0.02 10.21
CA THR A 82 -4.55 0.93 9.63
C THR A 82 -4.69 2.23 10.41
N ASP A 83 -4.40 2.23 11.70
CA ASP A 83 -4.34 3.44 12.52
C ASP A 83 -3.08 4.29 12.21
N HIS A 84 -1.95 3.64 11.92
CA HIS A 84 -0.68 4.31 11.66
C HIS A 84 -0.53 4.82 10.22
N ALA A 85 -1.02 4.07 9.24
CA ALA A 85 -0.91 4.35 7.81
C ALA A 85 -2.27 4.15 7.11
N PRO A 86 -3.27 5.01 7.39
CA PRO A 86 -4.63 4.85 6.88
C PRO A 86 -4.73 4.91 5.34
N GLU A 87 -3.79 5.58 4.67
CA GLU A 87 -3.67 5.66 3.21
C GLU A 87 -3.10 4.39 2.56
N PHE A 88 -2.53 3.47 3.34
CA PHE A 88 -1.92 2.25 2.82
C PHE A 88 -2.97 1.14 2.63
N ALA A 89 -3.42 0.99 1.38
CA ALA A 89 -4.51 0.08 1.02
C ALA A 89 -4.27 -1.38 1.44
N GLU A 90 -3.03 -1.86 1.36
CA GLU A 90 -2.68 -3.24 1.70
C GLU A 90 -2.96 -3.57 3.17
N GLY A 91 -2.81 -2.59 4.08
CA GLY A 91 -3.16 -2.77 5.48
C GLY A 91 -4.65 -3.08 5.69
N TRP A 92 -5.52 -2.43 4.93
CA TRP A 92 -6.96 -2.71 4.95
C TRP A 92 -7.30 -4.05 4.29
N ASN A 93 -6.64 -4.38 3.17
CA ASN A 93 -6.82 -5.67 2.50
C ASN A 93 -6.46 -6.83 3.43
N SER A 94 -5.25 -6.81 3.98
CA SER A 94 -4.77 -7.83 4.91
C SER A 94 -5.67 -7.94 6.14
N ARG A 95 -6.16 -6.82 6.69
CA ARG A 95 -7.09 -6.83 7.84
C ARG A 95 -8.43 -7.47 7.49
N ALA A 96 -8.96 -7.20 6.31
CA ALA A 96 -10.19 -7.85 5.84
C ALA A 96 -10.01 -9.37 5.70
N THR A 97 -8.85 -9.81 5.18
CA THR A 97 -8.48 -11.23 5.13
C THR A 97 -8.46 -11.85 6.53
N ALA A 98 -7.89 -11.17 7.52
CA ALA A 98 -7.86 -11.66 8.90
C ALA A 98 -9.25 -11.82 9.55
N TYR A 99 -10.23 -11.00 9.18
CA TYR A 99 -11.63 -11.19 9.63
C TYR A 99 -12.38 -12.28 8.86
N PHE A 100 -11.92 -12.63 7.66
CA PHE A 100 -12.58 -13.62 6.81
C PHE A 100 -12.18 -15.05 7.15
N LEU A 101 -10.91 -15.28 7.47
CA LEU A 101 -10.35 -16.59 7.83
C LEU A 101 -10.78 -17.05 9.23
#